data_AF-A0A950P8A6-F1
#
_entry.id   AF-A0A950P8A6-F1
#
_cell.length_a   1.000
_cell.length_b   1.000
_cell.length_c   1.000
_cell.angle_alpha   90.00
_cell.angle_beta   90.00
_cell.angle_gamma   90.00
#
_symmetry.space_group_name_H-M   'P 1'
#
loop_
_entity.id
_entity.type
_entity.pdbx_description
1 polymer ?
#
loop_
_entity_poly.entity_id
_entity_poly.type
_entity_poly.pdbx_seq_one_letter_code
_entity_poly.pdbx_strand_id
1 'polypeptide(L)'
;MSWHEPEDDRWDDPGDDFDEPETRRWPLDWQSLYPRERWLWFEQLWADVCMLRDRYRLAVRSSWWEDQRQVEALAAFAAWVHLYDSGEWDDPPGKLALLYDLERLAAILRDGADP
;
A
#
# COMPACT_ATOMS: atom_id res chain seq x y z
N MET A 1 -28.28 -42.21 43.17
CA MET A 1 -28.66 -41.23 42.14
C MET A 1 -27.47 -40.30 41.96
N SER A 2 -27.03 -40.17 40.71
CA SER A 2 -25.79 -39.53 40.29
C SER A 2 -25.80 -38.04 40.58
N TRP A 3 -24.78 -37.54 41.27
CA TRP A 3 -24.47 -36.11 41.31
C TRP A 3 -23.77 -35.77 39.99
N HIS A 4 -24.42 -34.96 39.16
CA HIS A 4 -23.82 -34.42 37.94
C HIS A 4 -23.07 -33.15 38.34
N GLU A 5 -21.74 -33.23 38.42
CA GLU A 5 -20.87 -32.06 38.41
C GLU A 5 -20.95 -31.43 37.00
N PRO A 6 -21.17 -30.11 36.86
CA PRO A 6 -20.98 -29.46 35.57
C PRO A 6 -19.47 -29.38 35.29
N GLU A 7 -19.08 -30.05 34.21
CA GLU A 7 -17.73 -30.09 33.67
C GLU A 7 -17.28 -28.69 33.20
N ASP A 8 -16.05 -28.35 33.60
CA ASP A 8 -15.09 -27.45 32.97
C ASP A 8 -15.60 -26.25 32.15
N ASP A 9 -15.46 -25.07 32.78
CA ASP A 9 -15.19 -23.78 32.14
C ASP A 9 -13.87 -23.85 31.34
N ARG A 10 -13.85 -24.64 30.26
CA ARG A 10 -12.84 -24.52 29.22
C ARG A 10 -13.47 -23.74 28.09
N TRP A 11 -13.41 -22.42 28.22
CA TRP A 11 -13.50 -21.55 27.06
C TRP A 11 -12.35 -21.97 26.14
N ASP A 12 -12.64 -22.88 25.20
CA ASP A 12 -11.86 -23.01 23.98
C ASP A 12 -11.95 -21.63 23.35
N ASP A 13 -10.88 -20.85 23.50
CA ASP A 13 -10.58 -19.68 22.70
C ASP A 13 -9.88 -20.21 21.44
N PRO A 14 -10.64 -20.55 20.38
CA PRO A 14 -10.07 -21.17 19.21
C PRO A 14 -9.70 -20.01 18.29
N GLY A 15 -8.49 -19.49 18.50
CA GLY A 15 -7.84 -18.60 17.55
C GLY A 15 -8.55 -17.27 17.42
N ASP A 16 -7.99 -16.27 18.08
CA ASP A 16 -7.89 -14.95 17.47
C ASP A 16 -7.05 -15.09 16.19
N ASP A 17 -7.65 -15.73 15.17
CA ASP A 17 -7.26 -15.65 13.76
C ASP A 17 -7.57 -14.21 13.33
N PHE A 18 -6.90 -13.24 13.96
CA PHE A 18 -6.41 -12.12 13.21
C PHE A 18 -5.48 -12.76 12.18
N ASP A 19 -6.05 -13.12 11.04
CA ASP A 19 -5.30 -13.23 9.79
C ASP A 19 -4.33 -12.04 9.82
N GLU A 20 -3.05 -12.30 10.10
CA GLU A 20 -1.98 -11.37 9.78
C GLU A 20 -2.33 -10.95 8.36
N PRO A 21 -2.66 -9.68 8.09
CA PRO A 21 -3.26 -9.32 6.83
C PRO A 21 -2.28 -9.75 5.76
N GLU A 22 -2.55 -10.90 5.12
CA GLU A 22 -1.73 -11.53 4.10
C GLU A 22 -1.31 -10.39 3.22
N THR A 23 -0.04 -9.97 3.27
CA THR A 23 0.46 -8.68 2.78
C THR A 23 -0.32 -8.26 1.54
N ARG A 24 -1.46 -7.57 1.76
CA ARG A 24 -2.51 -7.52 0.74
C ARG A 24 -1.97 -6.48 -0.19
N ARG A 25 -1.31 -6.92 -1.25
CA ARG A 25 -0.77 -6.03 -2.27
C ARG A 25 -1.96 -5.22 -2.75
N TRP A 26 -2.02 -3.98 -2.30
CA TRP A 26 -3.16 -3.13 -2.55
C TRP A 26 -3.29 -2.98 -4.07
N PRO A 27 -4.53 -3.01 -4.60
CA PRO A 27 -4.74 -2.90 -6.03
C PRO A 27 -4.14 -1.60 -6.55
N LEU A 28 -3.65 -1.59 -7.79
CA LEU A 28 -3.01 -0.42 -8.40
C LEU A 28 -4.01 0.70 -8.72
N ASP A 29 -5.31 0.38 -8.74
CA ASP A 29 -6.38 1.31 -9.07
C ASP A 29 -7.55 1.16 -8.09
N TRP A 30 -8.10 2.29 -7.67
CA TRP A 30 -9.21 2.41 -6.74
C TRP A 30 -10.58 2.35 -7.45
N GLN A 31 -10.65 2.54 -8.77
CA GLN A 31 -11.92 2.66 -9.49
C GLN A 31 -12.80 1.41 -9.36
N SER A 32 -12.18 0.22 -9.29
CA SER A 32 -12.86 -1.06 -9.12
C SER A 32 -13.28 -1.37 -7.68
N LEU A 33 -12.78 -0.61 -6.69
CA LEU A 33 -13.05 -0.84 -5.27
C LEU A 33 -14.45 -0.37 -4.86
N TYR A 34 -15.03 -1.03 -3.84
CA TYR A 34 -16.25 -0.54 -3.21
C TYR A 34 -16.01 0.81 -2.51
N PRO A 35 -17.03 1.66 -2.33
CA PRO A 35 -16.87 2.99 -1.76
C PRO A 35 -16.11 3.05 -0.42
N ARG A 36 -16.31 2.07 0.47
CA ARG A 36 -15.59 1.98 1.74
C ARG A 36 -14.12 1.63 1.57
N GLU A 37 -13.80 0.74 0.63
CA GLU A 37 -12.44 0.28 0.36
C GLU A 37 -11.62 1.37 -0.34
N ARG A 38 -12.26 2.22 -1.15
CA ARG A 38 -11.62 3.38 -1.78
C ARG A 38 -10.99 4.31 -0.75
N TRP A 39 -11.70 4.58 0.34
CA TRP A 39 -11.18 5.46 1.39
C TRP A 39 -9.92 4.88 2.04
N LEU A 40 -9.96 3.59 2.40
CA LEU A 40 -8.81 2.88 2.96
C LEU A 40 -7.63 2.85 1.98
N TRP A 41 -7.91 2.67 0.69
CA TRP A 41 -6.90 2.70 -0.36
C TRP A 41 -6.21 4.08 -0.44
N PHE A 42 -6.98 5.17 -0.38
CA PHE A 42 -6.42 6.52 -0.39
C PHE A 42 -5.63 6.84 0.89
N GLU A 43 -6.09 6.38 2.06
CA GLU A 43 -5.34 6.53 3.32
C GLU A 43 -3.97 5.81 3.24
N GLN A 44 -3.96 4.58 2.72
CA GLN A 44 -2.71 3.83 2.53
C GLN A 44 -1.80 4.52 1.52
N LEU A 45 -2.33 4.92 0.36
CA LEU A 45 -1.53 5.61 -0.65
C LEU A 45 -0.96 6.92 -0.11
N TRP A 46 -1.73 7.67 0.70
CA TRP A 46 -1.23 8.88 1.34
C TRP A 46 -0.02 8.60 2.23
N ALA A 47 -0.09 7.58 3.07
CA ALA A 47 1.02 7.17 3.93
C ALA A 47 2.25 6.76 3.11
N ASP A 48 2.04 5.97 2.05
CA ASP A 48 3.11 5.56 1.13
C ASP A 48 3.74 6.78 0.44
N VAL A 49 2.95 7.73 -0.05
CA VAL A 49 3.45 8.95 -0.69
C VAL A 49 4.28 9.79 0.27
N CYS A 50 3.87 9.93 1.54
CA CYS A 50 4.67 10.59 2.56
C CYS A 50 6.04 9.91 2.74
N MET A 51 6.05 8.58 2.89
CA MET A 51 7.28 7.80 3.00
C MET A 51 8.17 7.96 1.75
N LEU A 52 7.59 7.86 0.55
CA LEU A 52 8.32 7.96 -0.72
C LEU A 52 8.90 9.36 -0.93
N ARG A 53 8.16 10.40 -0.57
CA ARG A 53 8.63 11.79 -0.58
C ARG A 53 9.87 11.95 0.30
N ASP A 54 9.87 11.39 1.50
CA ASP A 54 11.00 11.51 2.42
C ASP A 54 12.20 10.67 1.96
N ARG A 55 11.96 9.42 1.55
CA ARG A 55 12.99 8.46 1.12
C ARG A 55 13.68 8.85 -0.18
N TYR A 56 12.91 9.28 -1.18
CA TYR A 56 13.40 9.56 -2.53
C TYR A 56 13.42 11.05 -2.88
N ARG A 57 13.09 11.93 -1.93
CA ARG A 57 13.06 13.39 -2.11
C ARG A 57 12.17 13.83 -3.28
N LEU A 58 11.06 13.12 -3.50
CA LEU A 58 10.11 13.44 -4.58
C LEU A 58 9.46 14.81 -4.34
N ALA A 59 9.36 15.61 -5.40
CA ALA A 59 8.74 16.93 -5.36
C ALA A 59 7.19 16.84 -5.47
N VAL A 60 6.56 16.08 -4.58
CA VAL A 60 5.10 15.92 -4.53
C VAL A 60 4.45 17.22 -4.07
N ARG A 61 3.58 17.80 -4.90
CA ARG A 61 2.86 19.06 -4.62
C ARG A 61 1.58 18.79 -3.82
N SER A 62 1.12 19.78 -3.05
CA SER A 62 -0.27 19.80 -2.57
C SER A 62 -1.19 19.80 -3.79
N SER A 63 -2.22 18.92 -3.82
CA SER A 63 -3.13 18.64 -4.95
C SER A 63 -2.73 17.51 -5.90
N TRP A 64 -1.67 16.75 -5.64
CA TRP A 64 -1.29 15.61 -6.49
C TRP A 64 -2.42 14.58 -6.71
N TRP A 65 -3.34 14.47 -5.75
CA TRP A 65 -4.49 13.56 -5.80
C TRP A 65 -5.56 13.97 -6.82
N GLU A 66 -5.50 15.19 -7.36
CA GLU A 66 -6.45 15.69 -8.37
C GLU A 66 -6.09 15.21 -9.78
N ASP A 67 -4.81 14.95 -10.04
CA ASP A 67 -4.34 14.38 -11.30
C ASP A 67 -4.29 12.85 -11.20
N GLN A 68 -5.22 12.19 -11.88
CA GLN A 68 -5.31 10.73 -11.93
C GLN A 68 -3.98 10.07 -12.38
N ARG A 69 -3.20 10.72 -13.27
CA ARG A 69 -1.90 10.19 -13.71
C ARG A 69 -0.89 10.19 -12.57
N GLN A 70 -0.90 11.22 -11.72
CA GLN A 70 -0.04 11.28 -10.54
C GLN A 70 -0.45 10.23 -9.51
N VAL A 71 -1.75 10.04 -9.30
CA VAL A 71 -2.28 9.00 -8.42
C VAL A 71 -1.82 7.61 -8.86
N GLU A 72 -2.01 7.28 -10.15
CA GLU A 72 -1.59 5.99 -10.71
C GLU A 72 -0.07 5.80 -10.65
N ALA A 73 0.71 6.83 -10.99
CA ALA A 73 2.16 6.75 -10.95
C ALA A 73 2.70 6.54 -9.53
N LEU A 74 2.13 7.23 -8.53
CA LEU A 74 2.50 7.07 -7.14
C LEU A 74 2.05 5.72 -6.57
N ALA A 75 0.85 5.24 -6.92
CA ALA A 75 0.37 3.92 -6.51
C ALA A 75 1.24 2.80 -7.09
N ALA A 76 1.59 2.88 -8.38
CA ALA A 76 2.50 1.94 -9.01
C ALA A 76 3.89 1.96 -8.38
N PHE A 77 4.44 3.15 -8.12
CA PHE A 77 5.75 3.29 -7.48
C PHE A 77 5.75 2.76 -6.04
N ALA A 78 4.70 3.03 -5.26
CA ALA A 78 4.54 2.50 -3.90
C ALA A 78 4.47 0.96 -3.90
N ALA A 79 3.62 0.36 -4.74
CA ALA A 79 3.50 -1.09 -4.87
C ALA A 79 4.85 -1.73 -5.26
N TRP A 80 5.60 -1.08 -6.12
CA TRP A 80 6.93 -1.53 -6.52
C TRP A 80 7.94 -1.45 -5.37
N VAL A 81 7.97 -0.35 -4.62
CA VAL A 81 8.85 -0.18 -3.45
C VAL A 81 8.53 -1.21 -2.36
N HIS A 82 7.25 -1.50 -2.11
CA HIS A 82 6.85 -2.57 -1.19
C HIS A 82 7.38 -3.94 -1.63
N LEU A 83 7.31 -4.25 -2.93
CA LEU A 83 7.87 -5.48 -3.49
C LEU A 83 9.41 -5.52 -3.42
N TYR A 84 10.05 -4.37 -3.56
CA TYR A 84 11.50 -4.26 -3.42
C TYR A 84 11.95 -4.48 -1.98
N ASP A 85 11.28 -3.83 -1.03
CA ASP A 85 11.60 -3.88 0.39
C ASP A 85 11.26 -5.25 1.02
N SER A 86 10.32 -6.01 0.45
CA SER A 86 10.01 -7.38 0.90
C SER A 86 11.15 -8.36 0.65
N GLY A 87 12.09 -8.03 -0.25
CA GLY A 87 13.20 -8.92 -0.61
C GLY A 87 12.79 -10.15 -1.42
N GLU A 88 11.50 -10.30 -1.75
CA GLU A 88 10.97 -11.40 -2.58
C GLU A 88 11.43 -11.30 -4.05
N TRP A 89 11.96 -10.14 -4.45
CA TRP A 89 12.36 -9.86 -5.82
C TRP A 89 13.89 -9.88 -6.00
N ASP A 90 14.37 -10.93 -6.65
CA ASP A 90 15.78 -11.15 -7.01
C ASP A 90 16.12 -10.80 -8.47
N ASP A 91 15.60 -9.69 -9.00
CA ASP A 91 15.94 -9.19 -10.35
C ASP A 91 16.73 -7.87 -10.32
N PRO A 92 18.08 -7.92 -10.38
CA PRO A 92 18.92 -6.72 -10.38
C PRO A 92 18.65 -5.72 -11.53
N PRO A 93 18.34 -6.16 -12.77
CA PRO A 93 17.88 -5.27 -13.84
C PRO A 93 16.61 -4.48 -13.51
N GLY A 94 15.56 -5.12 -12.98
CA GLY A 94 14.35 -4.44 -12.51
C GLY A 94 14.66 -3.41 -11.43
N LYS A 95 15.60 -3.71 -10.53
CA LYS A 95 16.08 -2.79 -9.49
C LYS A 95 16.76 -1.54 -10.05
N LEU A 96 17.58 -1.70 -11.08
CA LEU A 96 18.20 -0.57 -11.75
C LEU A 96 17.17 0.26 -12.53
N ALA A 97 16.22 -0.37 -13.20
CA ALA A 97 15.17 0.32 -13.94
C ALA A 97 14.36 1.28 -13.05
N LEU A 98 14.06 0.89 -11.81
CA LEU A 98 13.38 1.77 -10.84
C LEU A 98 14.14 3.07 -10.58
N LEU A 99 15.47 2.97 -10.37
CA LEU A 99 16.29 4.14 -10.08
C LEU A 99 16.30 5.12 -11.26
N TYR A 100 16.22 4.61 -12.49
CA TYR A 100 16.05 5.44 -13.68
C TYR A 100 14.62 5.99 -13.85
N ASP A 101 13.60 5.26 -13.38
CA ASP A 101 12.20 5.73 -13.42
C ASP A 101 11.91 6.86 -12.40
N LEU A 102 12.77 7.08 -11.41
CA LEU A 102 12.66 8.21 -10.48
C LEU A 102 12.66 9.56 -11.20
N GLU A 103 13.48 9.71 -12.25
CA GLU A 103 13.52 10.95 -13.02
C GLU A 103 12.21 11.18 -13.79
N ARG A 104 11.66 10.11 -14.36
CA ARG A 104 10.37 10.12 -15.06
C ARG A 104 9.23 10.43 -14.09
N LEU A 105 9.23 9.82 -12.91
CA LEU A 105 8.25 10.11 -11.86
C LEU A 105 8.36 11.58 -11.41
N ALA A 106 9.58 12.08 -11.21
CA ALA A 106 9.81 13.48 -10.87
C ALA A 106 9.36 14.46 -11.97
N ALA A 107 9.32 14.04 -13.24
CA ALA A 107 8.73 14.83 -14.31
C ALA A 107 7.20 14.84 -14.24
N ILE A 108 6.58 13.67 -14.08
CA ILE A 108 5.10 13.53 -13.94
C ILE A 108 4.58 14.37 -12.76
N LEU A 109 5.28 14.34 -11.62
CA LEU A 109 4.91 15.10 -10.43
C LEU A 109 5.10 16.61 -10.57
N ARG A 110 5.98 17.06 -11.49
CA ARG A 110 6.20 18.49 -11.79
C ARG A 110 5.13 19.07 -12.70
N ASP A 111 4.57 18.27 -13.61
CA ASP A 111 3.69 18.74 -14.69
C ASP A 111 2.20 18.85 -14.28
N GLY A 112 1.75 18.20 -13.19
CA GLY A 112 0.32 18.23 -12.79
C GLY A 112 -0.16 19.52 -12.13
N ALA A 113 0.55 20.63 -12.31
CA ALA A 113 0.00 21.96 -12.14
C ALA A 113 0.71 22.90 -13.11
N ASP A 114 0.16 23.00 -14.32
CA ASP A 114 0.28 24.23 -15.11
C ASP A 114 -0.68 25.23 -14.44
N PRO A 115 -0.23 26.44 -14.06
CA PRO A 115 -1.05 27.44 -13.37
C PRO A 115 -2.25 27.95 -14.19
#